data_AF-A0A9D4MSP7-F1
#
_entry.id   AF-A0A9D4MSP7-F1
#
_cell.length_a   1.000
_cell.length_b   1.000
_cell.length_c   1.000
_cell.angle_alpha   90.00
_cell.angle_beta   90.00
_cell.angle_gamma   90.00
#
_symmetry.space_group_name_H-M   'P 1'
#
loop_
_entity.id
_entity.type
_entity.pdbx_description
1 polymer ?
#
loop_
_entity_poly.entity_id
_entity_poly.type
_entity_poly.pdbx_seq_one_letter_code
_entity_poly.pdbx_strand_id
1 'polypeptide(L)' 'MVSDNTAKLALTINRGKSKMINTNASNNTPIIAQGKALEKVDSFTYLGSILDNQGGTHADVRSAS' A
#
# COMPACT_ATOMS: atom_id res chain seq x y z
N MET A 1 11.01 -11.80 -2.38
CA MET A 1 11.06 -10.33 -2.66
C MET A 1 9.92 -10.02 -3.63
N VAL A 2 9.25 -8.85 -3.62
CA VAL A 2 8.10 -8.60 -4.54
C VAL A 2 8.52 -8.75 -6.03
N SER A 3 9.81 -8.58 -6.31
CA SER A 3 10.46 -8.84 -7.60
C SER A 3 10.21 -10.24 -8.18
N ASP A 4 10.13 -11.28 -7.35
CA ASP A 4 10.24 -12.67 -7.83
C ASP A 4 8.95 -13.12 -8.52
N ASN A 5 7.82 -12.50 -8.17
CA ASN A 5 6.53 -12.72 -8.82
C ASN A 5 6.27 -11.75 -9.98
N THR A 6 6.79 -10.52 -9.93
CA THR A 6 6.59 -9.55 -11.03
C THR A 6 7.29 -9.97 -12.32
N ALA A 7 8.47 -10.60 -12.20
CA ALA A 7 9.21 -11.12 -13.36
C ALA A 7 8.43 -12.22 -14.10
N LYS A 8 7.63 -13.02 -13.37
CA LYS A 8 6.75 -14.05 -13.95
C LYS A 8 5.57 -13.48 -14.72
N LEU A 9 5.15 -12.26 -14.38
CA LEU A 9 4.00 -11.59 -14.99
C LEU A 9 4.41 -10.55 -16.05
N ALA A 10 5.71 -10.37 -16.30
CA ALA A 10 6.25 -9.30 -17.15
C ALA A 10 5.76 -7.89 -16.76
N LEU A 11 5.42 -7.68 -15.48
CA LEU A 11 4.93 -6.40 -14.97
C LEU A 11 6.07 -5.60 -14.34
N THR A 12 6.09 -4.29 -14.60
CA THR A 12 7.04 -3.35 -13.99
C THR A 12 6.36 -2.53 -12.90
N ILE A 13 6.95 -2.52 -11.70
CA ILE A 13 6.47 -1.68 -10.59
C ILE A 13 6.88 -0.22 -10.85
N ASN A 14 5.90 0.69 -10.86
CA ASN A 14 6.18 2.12 -10.85
C ASN A 14 6.40 2.60 -9.40
N ARG A 15 7.68 2.73 -9.03
CA ARG A 15 8.08 3.08 -7.66
C ARG A 15 7.66 4.49 -7.21
N GLY A 16 7.39 5.41 -8.12
CA GLY A 16 6.89 6.75 -7.76
C GLY A 16 5.40 6.75 -7.41
N LYS A 17 4.65 5.74 -7.89
CA LYS A 17 3.21 5.59 -7.63
C LYS A 17 2.91 4.54 -6.57
N SER A 18 3.78 3.55 -6.41
CA SER A 18 3.62 2.49 -5.42
C SER A 18 4.06 2.96 -4.03
N LYS A 19 3.16 2.82 -3.06
CA LYS A 19 3.41 3.10 -1.63
C LYS A 19 3.03 1.88 -0.79
N MET A 20 3.56 1.82 0.42
CA MET A 20 3.25 0.80 1.42
C MET A 20 2.37 1.41 2.51
N ILE A 21 1.32 0.68 2.91
CA ILE A 21 0.56 0.94 4.13
C ILE A 21 0.58 -0.32 5.01
N ASN A 22 0.60 -0.15 6.33
CA ASN A 22 0.48 -1.26 7.27
C ASN A 22 -0.86 -1.18 7.97
N THR A 23 -1.73 -2.17 7.79
CA THR A 23 -3.14 -2.09 8.21
C THR A 23 -3.47 -2.81 9.50
N ASN A 24 -2.73 -3.85 9.92
CA ASN A 24 -3.20 -4.73 11.02
C ASN A 24 -2.10 -5.50 11.77
N ALA A 25 -0.83 -5.28 11.47
CA ALA A 25 0.25 -5.91 12.21
C ALA A 25 1.46 -4.98 12.17
N SER A 26 2.21 -4.96 13.27
CA SER A 26 3.51 -4.31 13.45
C SER A 26 4.61 -4.90 12.54
N ASN A 27 4.25 -5.26 11.32
CA ASN A 27 5.14 -5.74 10.27
C ASN A 27 5.88 -4.53 9.70
N ASN A 28 6.95 -4.13 10.36
CA ASN A 28 7.78 -3.01 9.93
C ASN A 28 8.80 -3.39 8.84
N THR A 29 8.60 -4.55 8.19
CA THR A 29 9.47 -5.05 7.13
C THR A 29 9.28 -4.20 5.87
N PRO A 30 10.33 -3.51 5.38
CA PRO A 30 10.22 -2.71 4.16
C PRO A 30 9.94 -3.59 2.93
N ILE A 31 9.06 -3.14 2.04
CA ILE A 31 8.91 -3.75 0.72
C ILE A 31 9.99 -3.16 -0.18
N ILE A 32 10.89 -4.02 -0.62
CA ILE A 32 11.93 -3.67 -1.58
C ILE A 32 11.41 -3.93 -3.00
N ALA A 33 11.36 -2.87 -3.80
CA ALA A 33 11.07 -2.92 -5.22
C ALA A 33 12.26 -2.35 -6.00
N GLN A 34 12.79 -3.12 -6.95
CA GLN A 34 13.94 -2.74 -7.79
C GLN A 34 15.12 -2.16 -6.96
N GLY A 35 15.47 -2.84 -5.86
CA GLY A 35 16.61 -2.48 -5.01
C GLY A 35 16.40 -1.29 -4.06
N LYS A 36 15.20 -0.72 -3.94
CA LYS A 36 14.90 0.34 -2.96
C LYS A 36 13.59 0.08 -2.23
N ALA A 37 13.51 0.53 -0.98
CA ALA A 37 12.27 0.49 -0.21
C ALA A 37 11.20 1.40 -0.83
N LEU A 38 9.95 0.95 -0.81
CA LEU A 38 8.81 1.80 -1.10
C LEU A 38 8.55 2.76 0.08
N GLU A 39 8.01 3.94 -0.23
CA GLU A 39 7.59 4.91 0.78
C GLU A 39 6.45 4.32 1.62
N LYS A 40 6.56 4.45 2.95
CA LYS A 40 5.49 4.08 3.88
C LYS A 40 4.58 5.28 4.08
N VAL A 41 3.28 5.07 3.99
CA VAL A 41 2.24 6.08 4.24
C VAL A 41 1.22 5.58 5.25
N ASP A 42 0.60 6.53 5.94
CA ASP A 42 -0.45 6.26 6.93
C ASP A 42 -1.85 6.19 6.31
N SER A 43 -2.03 6.74 5.11
CA SER A 43 -3.27 6.62 4.34
C SER A 43 -3.04 6.76 2.83
N PHE A 44 -3.94 6.19 2.02
CA PHE A 44 -4.03 6.46 0.58
C PHE A 44 -5.46 6.25 0.06
N THR A 45 -5.82 6.95 -1.01
CA THR A 45 -7.11 6.77 -1.69
C THR A 45 -7.01 5.63 -2.70
N TYR A 46 -7.86 4.62 -2.55
CA TYR A 46 -8.02 3.53 -3.50
C TYR A 46 -9.47 3.48 -3.97
N LEU A 47 -9.68 3.70 -5.28
CA LEU A 47 -11.00 3.66 -5.92
C LEU A 47 -12.07 4.53 -5.23
N GLY A 48 -11.67 5.68 -4.68
CA GLY A 48 -12.56 6.60 -3.97
C GLY A 48 -12.68 6.35 -2.47
N SER A 49 -12.23 5.20 -1.97
CA SER A 49 -12.18 4.90 -0.54
C SER A 49 -10.82 5.30 0.06
N ILE A 50 -10.83 5.80 1.30
CA ILE A 50 -9.60 6.03 2.06
C ILE A 50 -9.24 4.73 2.76
N LEU A 51 -8.04 4.23 2.49
CA LEU A 51 -7.42 3.15 3.23
C LEU A 51 -6.41 3.76 4.19
N ASP A 52 -6.57 3.49 5.48
CA ASP A 52 -5.66 3.93 6.53
C ASP A 52 -4.91 2.76 7.17
N ASN A 53 -4.01 3.09 8.09
CA ASN A 53 -3.21 2.12 8.85
C ASN A 53 -4.01 1.28 9.85
N GLN A 54 -5.32 1.52 9.99
CA GLN A 54 -6.25 0.72 10.80
C GLN A 54 -6.98 -0.31 9.94
N GLY A 55 -6.68 -0.36 8.64
CA GLY A 55 -7.21 -1.35 7.70
C GLY A 55 -8.65 -1.10 7.28
N GLY A 56 -9.18 0.11 7.50
CA GLY A 56 -10.60 0.37 7.32
C GLY A 56 -10.89 1.68 6.59
N THR A 57 -11.93 1.62 5.77
CA THR A 57 -12.73 2.74 5.23
C THR A 57 -13.48 3.50 6.34
N HIS A 58 -12.95 3.55 7.57
CA HIS A 58 -13.67 4.03 8.75
C HIS A 58 -13.96 5.55 8.68
N ALA A 59 -13.22 6.27 7.84
CA ALA A 59 -13.54 7.65 7.47
C ALA A 59 -14.85 7.80 6.67
N ASP A 60 -15.31 6.74 6.00
CA ASP A 60 -16.52 6.74 5.15
C ASP A 60 -17.82 6.45 5.94
N VAL A 61 -17.71 6.03 7.20
CA VAL A 61 -18.87 5.64 8.04
C VAL A 61 -19.57 6.87 8.68
N ARG A 62 -19.12 8.11 8.39
CA ARG A 62 -19.70 9.33 9.00
C ARG A 62 -20.42 10.28 8.03
N SER A 63 -20.81 9.82 6.84
CA SER A 63 -21.55 10.65 5.87
C SER A 63 -23.04 10.29 5.72
N ALA A 64 -23.62 9.50 6.63
CA ALA A 64 -25.07 9.34 6.71
C ALA A 64 -25.63 10.09 7.93
N SER A 65 -25.94 11.38 7.74
CA SER A 65 -26.92 12.10 8.56
C SER A 65 -28.19 12.29 7.77
#